data_AF-A0A6C0CR13-F1
#
_entry.id   AF-A0A6C0CR13-F1
#
_cell.length_a   1.000
_cell.length_b   1.000
_cell.length_c   1.000
_cell.angle_alpha   90.00
_cell.angle_beta   90.00
_cell.angle_gamma   90.00
#
_symmetry.space_group_name_H-M   'P 1'
#
loop_
_entity.id
_entity.type
_entity.pdbx_description
1 polymer ?
#
loop_
_entity_poly.entity_id
_entity_poly.type
_entity_poly.pdbx_seq_one_letter_code
_entity_poly.pdbx_strand_id
1 'polypeptide(L)'
;MYKSLESFKGKTNKIKYDIKRAYGKLDCGSCEPYSENHLRLKKMSRHKDLNLVQSAIDFHKFIPICYKDNKKKLLDYFTYLVCGFYEKNEKENSYDFYEMYLFDYLKECFNERKTIYLILDALNYGIEEENGKSEYVHHSLTVIFLPKKTRYYAYLINSHGLDTKNYTVYNRYKNIRKKNCEAIGWEFHNNYDYVMMKDFVDIFQMYTKIKIVYDKTSAHNYYGANLQNGDNYGVCCLFPAIFWYYFNKYYDKEVSLQNIKFGNAINMLKSKKLVAFIHLIFTEFDSKYENKLFNIMKNKDDVDEINDMVKNLNHRFLKKILNMTVAFLSQKYFV
;
A
#
# COMPACT_ATOMS: atom_id res chain seq x y z
N MET A 1 0.62 -26.89 0.28
CA MET A 1 -0.38 -25.79 0.35
C MET A 1 -0.13 -25.01 1.64
N TYR A 2 -0.09 -23.68 1.62
CA TYR A 2 0.05 -22.88 2.84
C TYR A 2 -1.27 -22.83 3.61
N LYS A 3 -1.21 -22.65 4.93
CA LYS A 3 -2.38 -22.38 5.78
C LYS A 3 -2.84 -20.96 5.56
N SER A 4 -4.15 -20.75 5.50
CA SER A 4 -4.75 -19.44 5.29
C SER A 4 -4.50 -18.49 6.47
N LEU A 5 -4.56 -17.18 6.25
CA LEU A 5 -4.24 -16.16 7.26
C LEU A 5 -5.14 -16.27 8.51
N GLU A 6 -6.40 -16.65 8.33
CA GLU A 6 -7.42 -16.82 9.37
C GLU A 6 -7.05 -17.94 10.35
N SER A 7 -6.28 -18.94 9.91
CA SER A 7 -5.82 -20.05 10.77
C SER A 7 -4.85 -19.60 11.87
N PHE A 8 -4.34 -18.36 11.79
CA PHE A 8 -3.45 -17.76 12.78
C PHE A 8 -4.17 -16.81 13.74
N LYS A 9 -5.51 -16.76 13.68
CA LYS A 9 -6.32 -15.96 14.62
C LYS A 9 -6.05 -16.40 16.06
N GLY A 10 -5.86 -15.43 16.95
CA GLY A 10 -5.55 -15.68 18.37
C GLY A 10 -4.07 -15.86 18.70
N LYS A 11 -3.14 -15.72 17.75
CA LYS A 11 -1.70 -15.65 18.06
C LYS A 11 -1.35 -14.40 18.88
N THR A 12 -0.50 -14.56 19.89
CA THR A 12 -0.18 -13.51 20.86
C THR A 12 1.32 -13.42 21.16
N ASN A 13 2.10 -12.88 20.24
CA ASN A 13 3.47 -12.42 20.45
C ASN A 13 3.51 -10.95 20.88
N LYS A 14 4.68 -10.52 21.35
CA LYS A 14 4.97 -9.10 21.60
C LYS A 14 5.17 -8.38 20.27
N ILE A 15 4.61 -7.17 20.13
CA ILE A 15 4.73 -6.35 18.91
C ILE A 15 6.19 -6.19 18.46
N LYS A 16 7.09 -5.84 19.40
CA LYS A 16 8.53 -5.70 19.12
C LYS A 16 9.16 -6.96 18.52
N TYR A 17 8.72 -8.15 18.95
CA TYR A 17 9.24 -9.42 18.42
C TYR A 17 8.79 -9.63 16.97
N ASP A 18 7.50 -9.43 16.71
CA ASP A 18 6.95 -9.62 15.36
C ASP A 18 7.49 -8.58 14.38
N ILE A 19 7.66 -7.32 14.79
CA ILE A 19 8.30 -6.27 13.97
C ILE A 19 9.75 -6.64 13.64
N LYS A 20 10.54 -7.02 14.65
CA LYS A 20 11.92 -7.47 14.41
C LYS A 20 11.97 -8.62 13.40
N ARG A 21 11.00 -9.54 13.47
CA ARG A 21 10.88 -10.66 12.53
C ARG A 21 10.44 -10.21 11.14
N ALA A 22 9.46 -9.31 11.05
CA ALA A 22 8.97 -8.74 9.80
C ALA A 22 10.11 -8.09 9.01
N TYR A 23 10.85 -7.19 9.65
CA TYR A 23 11.99 -6.53 9.02
C TYR A 23 13.18 -7.46 8.80
N GLY A 24 13.63 -8.16 9.84
CA GLY A 24 14.92 -8.86 9.79
C GLY A 24 14.91 -10.27 9.19
N LYS A 25 13.75 -10.94 9.11
CA LYS A 25 13.66 -12.31 8.59
C LYS A 25 12.71 -12.46 7.42
N LEU A 26 11.64 -11.67 7.40
CA LEU A 26 10.62 -11.75 6.36
C LEU A 26 10.85 -10.74 5.25
N ASP A 27 11.78 -9.79 5.46
CA ASP A 27 12.15 -8.76 4.50
C ASP A 27 11.00 -7.81 4.14
N CYS A 28 10.01 -7.66 5.04
CA CYS A 28 8.81 -6.85 4.77
C CYS A 28 9.13 -5.36 4.63
N GLY A 29 10.22 -4.89 5.24
CA GLY A 29 10.65 -3.50 5.20
C GLY A 29 11.64 -3.18 4.09
N SER A 30 11.97 -4.13 3.21
CA SER A 30 12.83 -3.84 2.06
C SER A 30 12.12 -2.88 1.12
N CYS A 31 12.83 -1.83 0.71
CA CYS A 31 12.43 -0.90 -0.33
C CYS A 31 13.19 -1.13 -1.65
N GLU A 32 13.99 -2.21 -1.70
CA GLU A 32 14.79 -2.55 -2.88
C GLU A 32 13.91 -3.27 -3.91
N PRO A 33 14.23 -3.15 -5.22
CA PRO A 33 13.56 -3.92 -6.27
C PRO A 33 13.55 -5.43 -5.98
N TYR A 34 14.68 -5.97 -5.51
CA TYR A 34 14.77 -7.34 -5.02
C TYR A 34 14.31 -7.42 -3.57
N SER A 35 13.24 -8.17 -3.31
CA SER A 35 12.80 -8.48 -1.96
C SER A 35 12.34 -9.93 -1.84
N GLU A 36 12.83 -10.60 -0.80
CA GLU A 36 12.36 -11.94 -0.46
C GLU A 36 10.87 -11.93 -0.12
N ASN A 37 10.39 -10.87 0.56
CA ASN A 37 8.97 -10.71 0.82
C ASN A 37 8.16 -10.64 -0.47
N HIS A 38 8.65 -9.89 -1.46
CA HIS A 38 8.00 -9.77 -2.77
C HIS A 38 7.86 -11.13 -3.46
N LEU A 39 8.89 -11.98 -3.42
CA LEU A 39 8.80 -13.37 -3.88
C LEU A 39 7.74 -14.17 -3.12
N ARG A 40 7.67 -14.05 -1.79
CA ARG A 40 6.63 -14.73 -0.98
C ARG A 40 5.24 -14.32 -1.42
N LEU A 41 5.03 -13.02 -1.64
CA LEU A 41 3.77 -12.48 -2.12
C LEU A 41 3.46 -12.99 -3.54
N LYS A 42 4.43 -13.00 -4.46
CA LYS A 42 4.23 -13.55 -5.81
C LYS A 42 3.79 -15.01 -5.78
N LYS A 43 4.38 -15.85 -4.93
CA LYS A 43 3.98 -17.26 -4.73
C LYS A 43 2.52 -17.44 -4.29
N MET A 44 1.87 -16.40 -3.74
CA MET A 44 0.46 -16.43 -3.36
C MET A 44 -0.49 -16.18 -4.55
N SER A 45 -0.02 -15.51 -5.60
CA SER A 45 -0.85 -15.23 -6.77
C SER A 45 -1.08 -16.47 -7.60
N ARG A 46 -2.32 -16.61 -8.06
CA ARG A 46 -2.75 -17.66 -9.00
C ARG A 46 -3.30 -17.06 -10.29
N HIS A 47 -3.33 -15.74 -10.38
CA HIS A 47 -4.02 -15.00 -11.43
C HIS A 47 -2.99 -14.54 -12.46
N LYS A 48 -3.05 -15.09 -13.67
CA LYS A 48 -2.12 -14.76 -14.77
C LYS A 48 -2.22 -13.30 -15.25
N ASP A 49 -3.34 -12.65 -14.95
CA ASP A 49 -3.60 -11.26 -15.33
C ASP A 49 -3.35 -10.27 -14.19
N LEU A 50 -2.72 -10.72 -13.09
CA LEU A 50 -2.38 -9.90 -11.95
C LEU A 50 -0.85 -9.91 -11.72
N ASN A 51 -0.23 -8.78 -12.02
CA ASN A 51 1.21 -8.58 -11.82
C ASN A 51 1.48 -7.90 -10.47
N LEU A 52 2.47 -8.41 -9.75
CA LEU A 52 3.00 -7.81 -8.53
C LEU A 52 4.32 -7.13 -8.88
N VAL A 53 4.43 -5.85 -8.54
CA VAL A 53 5.57 -4.99 -8.85
C VAL A 53 5.99 -4.27 -7.59
N GLN A 54 7.29 -4.08 -7.40
CA GLN A 54 7.81 -3.24 -6.33
C GLN A 54 8.73 -2.17 -6.90
N SER A 55 8.58 -0.95 -6.40
CA SER A 55 9.42 0.19 -6.74
C SER A 55 9.43 1.19 -5.59
N ALA A 56 10.31 2.19 -5.67
CA ALA A 56 10.44 3.21 -4.65
C ALA A 56 10.50 4.61 -5.26
N ILE A 57 10.00 5.60 -4.52
CA ILE A 57 10.09 7.03 -4.82
C ILE A 57 10.76 7.71 -3.65
N ASP A 58 11.87 8.41 -3.91
CA ASP A 58 12.56 9.24 -2.93
C ASP A 58 11.95 10.65 -2.84
N PHE A 59 11.25 10.95 -1.75
CA PHE A 59 10.58 12.23 -1.52
C PHE A 59 11.57 13.39 -1.40
N HIS A 60 12.81 13.15 -0.92
CA HIS A 60 13.84 14.20 -0.92
C HIS A 60 14.22 14.68 -2.32
N LYS A 61 14.07 13.82 -3.33
CA LYS A 61 14.33 14.14 -4.74
C LYS A 61 13.06 14.61 -5.44
N PHE A 62 11.96 13.90 -5.24
CA PHE A 62 10.69 14.17 -5.91
C PHE A 62 10.08 15.52 -5.47
N ILE A 63 9.91 15.76 -4.17
CA ILE A 63 9.16 16.91 -3.65
C ILE A 63 9.71 18.25 -4.15
N PRO A 64 11.03 18.52 -4.12
CA PRO A 64 11.56 19.80 -4.61
C PRO A 64 11.38 20.02 -6.12
N ILE A 65 11.27 18.95 -6.91
CA ILE A 65 11.04 19.01 -8.36
C ILE A 65 9.55 19.29 -8.61
N CYS A 66 8.69 18.50 -7.98
CA CYS A 66 7.24 18.60 -8.03
C CYS A 66 6.74 19.99 -7.62
N TYR A 67 7.22 20.49 -6.48
CA TYR A 67 6.82 21.80 -5.96
C TYR A 67 7.12 22.97 -6.91
N LYS A 68 8.17 22.84 -7.73
CA LYS A 68 8.54 23.83 -8.76
C LYS A 68 7.79 23.64 -10.09
N ASP A 69 6.86 22.68 -10.14
CA ASP A 69 6.13 22.24 -11.33
C ASP A 69 7.04 21.99 -12.56
N ASN A 70 8.24 21.42 -12.31
CA ASN A 70 9.20 21.19 -13.38
C ASN A 70 8.92 19.87 -14.11
N LYS A 71 7.98 19.89 -15.06
CA LYS A 71 7.54 18.69 -15.80
C LYS A 71 8.66 17.94 -16.52
N LYS A 72 9.68 18.63 -17.05
CA LYS A 72 10.83 17.97 -17.69
C LYS A 72 11.64 17.14 -16.68
N LYS A 73 11.99 17.74 -15.54
CA LYS A 73 12.71 17.02 -14.48
C LYS A 73 11.86 15.91 -13.84
N LEU A 74 10.55 16.08 -13.76
CA LEU A 74 9.63 15.02 -13.33
C LEU A 74 9.63 13.86 -14.31
N LEU A 75 9.59 14.14 -15.63
CA LEU A 75 9.72 13.11 -16.66
C LEU A 75 11.01 12.34 -16.48
N ASP A 76 12.15 13.03 -16.45
CA ASP A 76 13.45 12.40 -16.25
C ASP A 76 13.43 11.53 -14.98
N TYR A 77 13.01 12.11 -13.85
CA TYR A 77 12.92 11.40 -12.57
C TYR A 77 12.11 10.11 -12.65
N PHE A 78 10.90 10.16 -13.20
CA PHE A 78 10.01 9.00 -13.26
C PHE A 78 10.48 7.95 -14.27
N THR A 79 11.07 8.34 -15.40
CA THR A 79 11.59 7.40 -16.40
C THR A 79 12.83 6.63 -15.91
N TYR A 80 13.56 7.16 -14.93
CA TYR A 80 14.69 6.48 -14.31
C TYR A 80 14.34 5.69 -13.05
N LEU A 81 13.07 5.68 -12.61
CA LEU A 81 12.66 4.80 -11.52
C LEU A 81 12.78 3.35 -11.96
N VAL A 82 13.34 2.53 -11.09
CA VAL A 82 13.53 1.10 -11.29
C VAL A 82 12.47 0.34 -10.52
N CYS A 83 12.02 -0.79 -11.06
CA CYS A 83 11.13 -1.72 -10.39
C CYS A 83 11.65 -3.16 -10.47
N GLY A 84 11.30 -3.95 -9.46
CA GLY A 84 11.52 -5.38 -9.41
C GLY A 84 10.22 -6.15 -9.55
N PHE A 85 10.29 -7.30 -10.22
CA PHE A 85 9.19 -8.25 -10.32
C PHE A 85 9.69 -9.69 -10.48
N TYR A 86 8.83 -10.66 -10.14
CA TYR A 86 9.11 -12.07 -10.37
C TYR A 86 8.16 -12.65 -11.41
N GLU A 87 8.72 -13.46 -12.29
CA GLU A 87 7.98 -14.28 -13.24
C GLU A 87 8.14 -15.75 -12.91
N LYS A 88 7.10 -16.54 -13.18
CA LYS A 88 7.14 -17.98 -12.92
C LYS A 88 7.79 -18.68 -14.10
N ASN A 89 8.87 -19.39 -13.84
CA ASN A 89 9.44 -20.31 -14.80
C ASN A 89 8.65 -21.63 -14.75
N GLU A 90 7.75 -21.83 -15.73
CA GLU A 90 6.87 -23.00 -15.74
C GLU A 90 7.62 -24.32 -15.96
N LYS A 91 8.82 -24.29 -16.56
CA LYS A 91 9.63 -25.50 -16.78
C LYS A 91 10.28 -26.01 -15.51
N GLU A 92 10.79 -25.09 -14.70
CA GLU A 92 11.53 -25.40 -13.47
C GLU A 92 10.65 -25.30 -12.21
N ASN A 93 9.41 -24.83 -12.36
CA ASN A 93 8.50 -24.51 -11.26
C ASN A 93 9.17 -23.59 -10.21
N SER A 94 10.02 -22.68 -10.69
CA SER A 94 10.76 -21.67 -9.95
C SER A 94 10.25 -20.27 -10.28
N TYR A 95 10.82 -19.25 -9.66
CA TYR A 95 10.55 -17.85 -9.96
C TYR A 95 11.86 -17.14 -10.24
N ASP A 96 11.89 -16.44 -11.37
CA ASP A 96 13.03 -15.65 -11.81
C ASP A 96 12.78 -14.18 -11.49
N PHE A 97 13.79 -13.50 -10.95
CA PHE A 97 13.75 -12.08 -10.65
C PHE A 97 14.18 -11.25 -11.86
N TYR A 98 13.44 -10.17 -12.11
CA TYR A 98 13.75 -9.21 -13.15
C TYR A 98 13.70 -7.79 -12.59
N GLU A 99 14.57 -6.94 -13.14
CA GLU A 99 14.65 -5.52 -12.84
C GLU A 99 14.54 -4.72 -14.15
N MET A 100 13.69 -3.69 -14.16
CA MET A 100 13.45 -2.84 -15.33
C MET A 100 13.13 -1.40 -14.90
N TYR A 101 13.16 -0.46 -15.85
CA TYR A 101 12.57 0.86 -15.62
C TYR A 101 11.06 0.72 -15.44
N LEU A 102 10.54 1.31 -14.36
CA LEU A 102 9.14 1.20 -13.95
C LEU A 102 8.19 1.63 -15.05
N PHE A 103 8.46 2.74 -15.71
CA PHE A 103 7.58 3.26 -16.76
C PHE A 103 7.52 2.34 -17.98
N ASP A 104 8.63 1.71 -18.35
CA ASP A 104 8.67 0.78 -19.48
C ASP A 104 7.94 -0.52 -19.13
N TYR A 105 8.18 -1.07 -17.93
CA TYR A 105 7.47 -2.27 -17.48
C TYR A 105 5.96 -2.05 -17.33
N LEU A 106 5.54 -0.92 -16.77
CA LEU A 106 4.12 -0.57 -16.70
C LEU A 106 3.54 -0.42 -18.11
N LYS A 107 4.23 0.22 -19.05
CA LYS A 107 3.75 0.33 -20.44
C LYS A 107 3.49 -1.03 -21.07
N GLU A 108 4.40 -2.00 -20.89
CA GLU A 108 4.22 -3.38 -21.35
C GLU A 108 2.98 -4.04 -20.72
N CYS A 109 2.88 -4.01 -19.39
CA CYS A 109 1.75 -4.57 -18.66
C CYS A 109 0.40 -3.95 -19.07
N PHE A 110 0.37 -2.63 -19.34
CA PHE A 110 -0.85 -1.94 -19.76
C PHE A 110 -1.25 -2.30 -21.19
N ASN A 111 -0.28 -2.49 -22.10
CA ASN A 111 -0.53 -2.98 -23.46
C ASN A 111 -1.11 -4.39 -23.45
N GLU A 112 -0.66 -5.24 -22.52
CA GLU A 112 -1.19 -6.58 -22.28
C GLU A 112 -2.47 -6.60 -21.45
N ARG A 113 -3.01 -5.44 -21.07
CA ARG A 113 -4.27 -5.32 -20.33
C ARG A 113 -4.22 -6.01 -18.95
N LYS A 114 -3.05 -6.12 -18.33
CA LYS A 114 -2.86 -6.70 -16.99
C LYS A 114 -3.38 -5.79 -15.89
N THR A 115 -3.91 -6.36 -14.81
CA THR A 115 -4.06 -5.68 -13.53
C THR A 115 -2.70 -5.62 -12.86
N ILE A 116 -2.31 -4.45 -12.35
CA ILE A 116 -1.01 -4.27 -11.71
C ILE A 116 -1.25 -3.88 -10.27
N TYR A 117 -0.57 -4.58 -9.37
CA TYR A 117 -0.44 -4.24 -7.97
C TYR A 117 1.00 -3.80 -7.74
N LEU A 118 1.17 -2.51 -7.48
CA LEU A 118 2.46 -1.88 -7.25
C LEU A 118 2.60 -1.60 -5.74
N ILE A 119 3.57 -2.25 -5.12
CA ILE A 119 4.12 -1.83 -3.83
C ILE A 119 5.03 -0.64 -4.14
N LEU A 120 4.71 0.52 -3.60
CA LEU A 120 5.42 1.76 -3.87
C LEU A 120 5.97 2.32 -2.57
N ASP A 121 7.26 2.10 -2.33
CA ASP A 121 7.92 2.58 -1.12
C ASP A 121 8.29 4.06 -1.26
N ALA A 122 7.70 4.89 -0.42
CA ALA A 122 8.05 6.30 -0.31
C ALA A 122 9.24 6.45 0.64
N LEU A 123 10.42 6.68 0.07
CA LEU A 123 11.64 6.91 0.84
C LEU A 123 11.68 8.36 1.34
N ASN A 124 12.18 8.54 2.57
CA ASN A 124 12.22 9.85 3.21
C ASN A 124 10.83 10.51 3.24
N TYR A 125 9.80 9.71 3.48
CA TYR A 125 8.39 10.08 3.41
C TYR A 125 8.03 11.18 4.40
N GLY A 126 8.63 11.13 5.59
CA GLY A 126 8.41 12.10 6.63
C GLY A 126 9.52 12.05 7.67
N ILE A 127 9.25 12.69 8.80
CA ILE A 127 10.16 12.79 9.93
C ILE A 127 9.41 12.29 11.15
N GLU A 128 10.01 11.36 11.88
CA GLU A 128 9.56 10.96 13.20
C GLU A 128 10.55 11.45 14.25
N GLU A 129 10.05 11.79 15.44
CA GLU A 129 10.87 12.19 16.57
C GLU A 129 10.70 11.20 17.71
N GLU A 130 11.77 10.51 18.07
CA GLU A 130 11.78 9.58 19.20
C GLU A 130 12.93 9.93 20.16
N ASN A 131 12.63 10.07 21.44
CA ASN A 131 13.63 10.34 22.50
C ASN A 131 14.52 11.56 22.19
N GLY A 132 13.95 12.60 21.56
CA GLY A 132 14.66 13.84 21.21
C GLY A 132 15.62 13.70 20.02
N LYS A 133 15.52 12.62 19.25
CA LYS A 133 16.19 12.44 17.97
C LYS A 133 15.16 12.39 16.85
N SER A 134 15.38 13.18 15.82
CA SER A 134 14.57 13.11 14.60
C SER A 134 15.19 12.09 13.65
N GLU A 135 14.38 11.30 12.96
CA GLU A 135 14.81 10.36 11.92
C GLU A 135 13.89 10.45 10.69
N TYR A 136 14.46 10.29 9.51
CA TYR A 136 13.65 10.20 8.29
C TYR A 136 13.08 8.80 8.21
N VAL A 137 11.78 8.72 7.96
CA VAL A 137 11.07 7.45 7.90
C VAL A 137 10.67 7.12 6.48
N HIS A 138 10.63 5.83 6.19
CA HIS A 138 10.11 5.27 4.95
C HIS A 138 8.67 4.84 5.18
N HIS A 139 7.86 4.87 4.11
CA HIS A 139 6.48 4.43 4.19
C HIS A 139 6.09 3.63 2.95
N SER A 140 5.40 2.51 3.14
CA SER A 140 4.99 1.66 2.03
C SER A 140 3.56 1.99 1.60
N LEU A 141 3.41 2.39 0.34
CA LEU A 141 2.12 2.64 -0.30
C LEU A 141 1.73 1.45 -1.17
N THR A 142 0.44 1.32 -1.44
CA THR A 142 -0.07 0.37 -2.44
C THR A 142 -0.78 1.13 -3.53
N VAL A 143 -0.43 0.83 -4.79
CA VAL A 143 -1.10 1.35 -5.97
C VAL A 143 -1.66 0.19 -6.78
N ILE A 144 -2.94 0.26 -7.12
CA ILE A 144 -3.58 -0.73 -8.00
C ILE A 144 -3.95 -0.04 -9.31
N PHE A 145 -3.45 -0.56 -10.43
CA PHE A 145 -3.88 -0.16 -11.77
C PHE A 145 -4.81 -1.22 -12.34
N LEU A 146 -6.05 -0.82 -12.62
CA LEU A 146 -7.10 -1.74 -13.06
C LEU A 146 -7.59 -1.40 -14.47
N PRO A 147 -7.56 -2.35 -15.43
CA PRO A 147 -8.10 -2.14 -16.77
C PRO A 147 -9.63 -2.02 -16.76
N LYS A 148 -10.16 -0.99 -17.45
CA LYS A 148 -11.59 -0.80 -17.70
C LYS A 148 -11.84 -0.24 -19.09
N LYS A 149 -12.36 -1.07 -20.00
CA LYS A 149 -12.52 -0.73 -21.44
C LYS A 149 -11.18 -0.22 -22.01
N THR A 150 -11.13 0.96 -22.62
CA THR A 150 -9.95 1.54 -23.28
C THR A 150 -9.03 2.35 -22.34
N ARG A 151 -9.24 2.29 -21.02
CA ARG A 151 -8.48 3.07 -20.04
C ARG A 151 -8.17 2.24 -18.80
N TYR A 152 -7.24 2.74 -17.99
CA TYR A 152 -6.95 2.23 -16.65
C TYR A 152 -7.53 3.14 -15.57
N TYR A 153 -7.74 2.58 -14.39
CA TYR A 153 -8.08 3.30 -13.17
C TYR A 153 -6.99 3.04 -12.15
N ALA A 154 -6.42 4.09 -11.56
CA ALA A 154 -5.43 3.97 -10.50
C ALA A 154 -6.10 4.12 -9.13
N TYR A 155 -5.70 3.32 -8.15
CA TYR A 155 -6.17 3.40 -6.77
C TYR A 155 -4.96 3.47 -5.84
N LEU A 156 -4.86 4.53 -5.05
CA LEU A 156 -3.80 4.73 -4.06
C LEU A 156 -4.31 4.36 -2.67
N ILE A 157 -3.55 3.52 -1.98
CA ILE A 157 -3.86 3.07 -0.63
C ILE A 157 -2.66 3.40 0.26
N ASN A 158 -2.89 4.31 1.21
CA ASN A 158 -1.99 4.60 2.32
C ASN A 158 -2.68 4.14 3.61
N SER A 159 -2.06 3.28 4.41
CA SER A 159 -2.66 2.73 5.64
C SER A 159 -2.94 3.77 6.74
N HIS A 160 -2.36 4.98 6.66
CA HIS A 160 -2.75 6.12 7.50
C HIS A 160 -4.17 6.64 7.20
N GLY A 161 -4.77 6.24 6.06
CA GLY A 161 -6.18 6.50 5.77
C GLY A 161 -6.51 7.99 5.72
N LEU A 162 -7.58 8.38 6.42
CA LEU A 162 -8.09 9.76 6.44
C LEU A 162 -7.06 10.78 6.93
N ASP A 163 -6.12 10.40 7.80
CA ASP A 163 -5.11 11.32 8.35
C ASP A 163 -4.19 11.88 7.26
N THR A 164 -4.00 11.13 6.17
CA THR A 164 -3.22 11.57 5.01
C THR A 164 -3.79 12.82 4.34
N LYS A 165 -5.08 13.12 4.51
CA LYS A 165 -5.67 14.36 3.98
C LYS A 165 -5.00 15.61 4.53
N ASN A 166 -4.46 15.54 5.74
CA ASN A 166 -3.80 16.65 6.41
C ASN A 166 -2.30 16.74 6.09
N TYR A 167 -1.77 15.84 5.27
CA TYR A 167 -0.35 15.81 4.89
C TYR A 167 -0.08 16.79 3.76
N THR A 168 -0.34 18.07 3.99
CA THR A 168 -0.18 19.14 2.98
C THR A 168 1.20 19.79 3.03
N VAL A 169 1.98 19.58 4.10
CA VAL A 169 3.32 20.14 4.25
C VAL A 169 4.33 19.00 4.34
N TYR A 170 5.31 19.00 3.45
CA TYR A 170 6.48 18.13 3.55
C TYR A 170 7.64 18.91 4.16
N ASN A 171 8.27 18.37 5.19
CA ASN A 171 9.38 19.00 5.88
C ASN A 171 10.68 18.21 5.70
N ARG A 172 11.79 18.93 5.49
CA ARG A 172 13.14 18.36 5.45
C ARG A 172 14.09 19.19 6.30
N TYR A 173 14.73 18.57 7.29
CA TYR A 173 15.84 19.20 8.01
C TYR A 173 17.12 19.24 7.18
N LYS A 174 17.80 20.40 7.16
CA LYS A 174 19.14 20.54 6.57
C LYS A 174 20.15 19.58 7.21
N ASN A 175 20.02 19.35 8.51
CA ASN A 175 20.78 18.36 9.25
C ASN A 175 19.90 17.74 10.36
N ILE A 176 19.38 16.55 10.09
CA ILE A 176 18.45 15.85 10.98
C ILE A 176 19.06 15.47 12.35
N ARG A 177 20.39 15.43 12.46
CA ARG A 177 21.10 15.08 13.71
C ARG A 177 21.33 16.29 14.63
N LYS A 178 21.07 17.51 14.17
CA LYS A 178 21.26 18.73 14.98
C LYS A 178 19.96 19.11 15.68
N LYS A 179 20.02 19.23 17.01
CA LYS A 179 18.94 19.81 17.83
C LYS A 179 18.69 21.26 17.34
N ASN A 180 17.43 21.61 17.08
CA ASN A 180 16.98 22.91 16.56
C ASN A 180 17.45 23.24 15.12
N CYS A 181 17.56 22.24 14.24
CA CYS A 181 17.85 22.52 12.82
C CYS A 181 16.63 23.13 12.11
N GLU A 182 16.85 24.17 11.30
CA GLU A 182 15.82 24.70 10.41
C GLU A 182 15.31 23.62 9.44
N ALA A 183 13.99 23.47 9.38
CA ALA A 183 13.32 22.69 8.35
C ALA A 183 13.08 23.56 7.11
N ILE A 184 13.27 22.96 5.93
CA ILE A 184 12.73 23.45 4.68
C ILE A 184 11.35 22.81 4.53
N GLY A 185 10.32 23.62 4.45
CA GLY A 185 8.94 23.19 4.25
C GLY A 185 8.48 23.42 2.81
N TRP A 186 7.75 22.45 2.25
CA TRP A 186 7.04 22.58 0.98
C TRP A 186 5.55 22.37 1.24
N GLU A 187 4.75 23.42 1.08
CA GLU A 187 3.30 23.41 1.33
C GLU A 187 2.51 23.27 0.03
N PHE A 188 1.64 22.26 -0.02
CA PHE A 188 0.81 21.94 -1.17
C PHE A 188 -0.66 22.22 -0.88
N HIS A 189 -1.42 22.59 -1.92
CA HIS A 189 -2.88 22.77 -1.82
C HIS A 189 -3.66 21.47 -1.58
N ASN A 190 -3.03 20.31 -1.81
CA ASN A 190 -3.58 18.99 -1.52
C ASN A 190 -2.52 18.17 -0.79
N ASN A 191 -2.91 17.02 -0.21
CA ASN A 191 -1.93 16.15 0.42
C ASN A 191 -0.85 15.68 -0.57
N TYR A 192 0.39 15.56 -0.10
CA TYR A 192 1.53 15.26 -0.97
C TYR A 192 1.49 13.85 -1.58
N ASP A 193 0.73 12.92 -1.00
CA ASP A 193 0.48 11.58 -1.57
C ASP A 193 -0.32 11.65 -2.88
N TYR A 194 -1.43 12.40 -2.85
CA TYR A 194 -2.24 12.66 -4.04
C TYR A 194 -1.43 13.42 -5.09
N VAL A 195 -0.66 14.43 -4.67
CA VAL A 195 0.21 15.21 -5.57
C VAL A 195 1.21 14.29 -6.27
N MET A 196 1.90 13.43 -5.50
CA MET A 196 2.83 12.43 -6.03
C MET A 196 2.16 11.54 -7.07
N MET A 197 1.02 10.94 -6.73
CA MET A 197 0.33 10.02 -7.62
C MET A 197 -0.24 10.73 -8.85
N LYS A 198 -0.67 11.99 -8.72
CA LYS A 198 -1.18 12.79 -9.83
C LYS A 198 -0.07 13.10 -10.83
N ASP A 199 1.09 13.55 -10.36
CA ASP A 199 2.24 13.78 -11.23
C ASP A 199 2.75 12.48 -11.85
N PHE A 200 2.81 11.38 -11.09
CA PHE A 200 3.14 10.05 -11.63
C PHE A 200 2.23 9.70 -12.82
N VAL A 201 0.91 9.81 -12.63
CA VAL A 201 -0.08 9.52 -13.67
C VAL A 201 0.07 10.45 -14.86
N ASP A 202 0.14 11.76 -14.65
CA ASP A 202 0.21 12.73 -15.75
C ASP A 202 1.45 12.54 -16.61
N ILE A 203 2.60 12.37 -15.97
CA ILE A 203 3.87 12.16 -16.65
C ILE A 203 3.87 10.81 -17.38
N PHE A 204 3.32 9.75 -16.80
CA PHE A 204 3.17 8.46 -17.48
C PHE A 204 2.26 8.55 -18.72
N GLN A 205 1.12 9.24 -18.61
CA GLN A 205 0.21 9.46 -19.74
C GLN A 205 0.88 10.27 -20.86
N MET A 206 1.69 11.28 -20.50
CA MET A 206 2.48 12.05 -21.45
C MET A 206 3.53 11.18 -22.15
N TYR A 207 4.24 10.32 -21.40
CA TYR A 207 5.27 9.42 -21.91
C TYR A 207 4.70 8.34 -22.85
N THR A 208 3.52 7.79 -22.55
CA THR A 208 3.00 6.57 -23.20
C THR A 208 1.76 6.77 -24.06
N LYS A 209 1.02 7.87 -23.90
CA LYS A 209 -0.35 8.09 -24.42
C LYS A 209 -1.42 7.14 -23.87
N ILE A 210 -1.07 6.25 -22.92
CA ILE A 210 -2.02 5.34 -22.27
C ILE A 210 -2.89 6.15 -21.32
N LYS A 211 -4.22 5.95 -21.34
CA LYS A 211 -5.16 6.74 -20.53
C LYS A 211 -5.37 6.13 -19.15
N ILE A 212 -5.17 6.92 -18.10
CA ILE A 212 -5.37 6.55 -16.70
C ILE A 212 -6.32 7.54 -16.04
N VAL A 213 -7.36 7.03 -15.38
CA VAL A 213 -8.29 7.81 -14.57
C VAL A 213 -7.84 7.76 -13.11
N TYR A 214 -7.56 8.92 -12.55
CA TYR A 214 -7.19 9.12 -11.16
C TYR A 214 -7.61 10.53 -10.71
N ASP A 215 -8.20 10.64 -9.52
CA ASP A 215 -8.59 11.91 -8.92
C ASP A 215 -8.39 11.87 -7.39
N LYS A 216 -8.69 12.98 -6.71
CA LYS A 216 -8.51 13.14 -5.25
C LYS A 216 -9.66 12.57 -4.40
N THR A 217 -10.61 11.86 -4.98
CA THR A 217 -11.80 11.38 -4.24
C THR A 217 -11.50 10.06 -3.53
N SER A 218 -12.38 9.67 -2.60
CA SER A 218 -12.34 8.37 -1.92
C SER A 218 -12.62 7.18 -2.85
N ALA A 219 -13.04 7.44 -4.09
CA ALA A 219 -13.14 6.41 -5.11
C ALA A 219 -11.76 5.91 -5.59
N HIS A 220 -10.75 6.77 -5.51
CA HIS A 220 -9.38 6.54 -6.00
C HIS A 220 -8.35 6.51 -4.87
N ASN A 221 -8.65 7.09 -3.71
CA ASN A 221 -7.74 7.15 -2.57
C ASN A 221 -8.38 6.53 -1.34
N TYR A 222 -7.63 5.71 -0.61
CA TYR A 222 -8.11 5.19 0.66
C TYR A 222 -8.10 6.30 1.72
N TYR A 223 -9.26 6.91 1.93
CA TYR A 223 -9.54 7.87 3.00
C TYR A 223 -10.51 7.29 4.04
N GLY A 224 -10.36 5.99 4.34
CA GLY A 224 -11.07 5.33 5.43
C GLY A 224 -10.36 5.54 6.78
N ALA A 225 -10.68 4.70 7.77
CA ALA A 225 -10.02 4.75 9.08
C ALA A 225 -8.48 4.70 8.98
N ASN A 226 -7.79 5.40 9.87
CA ASN A 226 -6.35 5.26 10.04
C ASN A 226 -6.04 3.87 10.63
N LEU A 227 -5.65 2.93 9.77
CA LEU A 227 -5.38 1.54 10.14
C LEU A 227 -4.10 1.40 10.96
N GLN A 228 -3.26 2.43 10.97
CA GLN A 228 -2.01 2.54 11.73
C GLN A 228 -2.17 3.31 13.03
N ASN A 229 -3.39 3.64 13.46
CA ASN A 229 -3.56 4.39 14.69
C ASN A 229 -2.95 3.62 15.89
N GLY A 230 -2.02 4.27 16.60
CA GLY A 230 -1.28 3.66 17.71
C GLY A 230 -0.01 2.92 17.31
N ASP A 231 0.45 3.09 16.06
CA ASP A 231 1.72 2.58 15.59
C ASP A 231 2.88 3.45 16.09
N ASN A 232 3.78 2.85 16.85
CA ASN A 232 5.06 3.42 17.27
C ASN A 232 6.22 2.47 16.91
N TYR A 233 6.02 1.59 15.92
CA TYR A 233 6.93 0.48 15.62
C TYR A 233 7.17 0.27 14.12
N GLY A 234 6.60 1.11 13.25
CA GLY A 234 6.75 0.98 11.80
C GLY A 234 6.01 -0.23 11.24
N VAL A 235 4.75 -0.45 11.62
CA VAL A 235 3.96 -1.57 11.08
C VAL A 235 3.50 -1.35 9.63
N CYS A 236 3.73 -0.16 9.06
CA CYS A 236 3.39 0.22 7.67
C CYS A 236 3.83 -0.85 6.65
N CYS A 237 5.01 -1.42 6.82
CA CYS A 237 5.62 -2.38 5.91
C CYS A 237 4.78 -3.66 5.68
N LEU A 238 3.84 -3.98 6.57
CA LEU A 238 2.99 -5.17 6.45
C LEU A 238 1.70 -4.95 5.66
N PHE A 239 1.24 -3.70 5.56
CA PHE A 239 -0.03 -3.41 4.89
C PHE A 239 -0.05 -3.79 3.41
N PRO A 240 1.01 -3.54 2.60
CA PRO A 240 1.03 -4.02 1.23
C PRO A 240 0.87 -5.55 1.12
N ALA A 241 1.47 -6.32 2.03
CA ALA A 241 1.32 -7.78 2.06
C ALA A 241 -0.12 -8.22 2.40
N ILE A 242 -0.75 -7.55 3.37
CA ILE A 242 -2.14 -7.82 3.77
C ILE A 242 -3.10 -7.52 2.61
N PHE A 243 -3.00 -6.31 2.05
CA PHE A 243 -3.81 -5.89 0.91
C PHE A 243 -3.63 -6.81 -0.28
N TRP A 244 -2.39 -7.23 -0.58
CA TRP A 244 -2.10 -8.18 -1.65
C TRP A 244 -2.76 -9.55 -1.44
N TYR A 245 -2.63 -10.14 -0.25
CA TYR A 245 -3.23 -11.43 0.09
C TYR A 245 -4.75 -11.40 -0.17
N TYR A 246 -5.42 -10.37 0.32
CA TYR A 246 -6.87 -10.25 0.20
C TYR A 246 -7.33 -9.84 -1.19
N PHE A 247 -6.57 -8.99 -1.88
CA PHE A 247 -6.86 -8.67 -3.28
C PHE A 247 -6.77 -9.91 -4.17
N ASN A 248 -5.79 -10.81 -3.94
CA ASN A 248 -5.71 -12.10 -4.62
C ASN A 248 -6.85 -13.05 -4.24
N LYS A 249 -7.15 -13.17 -2.93
CA LYS A 249 -8.22 -14.02 -2.40
C LYS A 249 -9.57 -13.65 -3.02
N TYR A 250 -9.82 -12.35 -3.18
CA TYR A 250 -11.08 -11.80 -3.66
C TYR A 250 -11.02 -11.26 -5.09
N TYR A 251 -9.99 -11.63 -5.87
CA TYR A 251 -9.82 -11.12 -7.23
C TYR A 251 -11.03 -11.48 -8.11
N ASP A 252 -11.40 -12.76 -8.10
CA ASP A 252 -12.54 -13.34 -8.79
C ASP A 252 -13.65 -13.82 -7.84
N LYS A 253 -13.36 -13.94 -6.54
CA LYS A 253 -14.32 -14.39 -5.52
C LYS A 253 -15.11 -13.25 -4.89
N GLU A 254 -16.39 -13.52 -4.61
CA GLU A 254 -17.27 -12.57 -3.93
C GLU A 254 -16.80 -12.28 -2.50
N VAL A 255 -16.81 -10.99 -2.15
CA VAL A 255 -16.64 -10.51 -0.79
C VAL A 255 -18.01 -10.39 -0.14
N SER A 256 -18.16 -10.95 1.05
CA SER A 256 -19.38 -10.87 1.85
C SER A 256 -19.08 -10.42 3.27
N LEU A 257 -19.99 -9.64 3.84
CA LEU A 257 -20.03 -9.34 5.27
C LEU A 257 -21.30 -9.96 5.82
N GLN A 258 -21.16 -11.08 6.53
CA GLN A 258 -22.30 -11.90 6.93
C GLN A 258 -23.22 -12.18 5.72
N ASN A 259 -24.42 -11.60 5.73
CA ASN A 259 -25.46 -11.83 4.73
C ASN A 259 -25.38 -10.86 3.54
N ILE A 260 -24.53 -9.82 3.63
CA ILE A 260 -24.43 -8.74 2.64
C ILE A 260 -23.34 -9.08 1.63
N LYS A 261 -23.69 -9.06 0.34
CA LYS A 261 -22.78 -9.36 -0.78
C LYS A 261 -22.31 -8.06 -1.46
N PHE A 262 -21.02 -7.95 -1.74
CA PHE A 262 -20.41 -6.75 -2.33
C PHE A 262 -19.86 -6.95 -3.76
N GLY A 263 -19.82 -8.21 -4.23
CA GLY A 263 -19.10 -8.61 -5.42
C GLY A 263 -17.62 -8.90 -5.13
N ASN A 264 -16.83 -9.19 -6.16
CA ASN A 264 -15.38 -9.39 -6.03
C ASN A 264 -14.61 -8.06 -5.97
N ALA A 265 -13.33 -8.12 -5.62
CA ALA A 265 -12.46 -6.95 -5.46
C ALA A 265 -12.48 -6.05 -6.72
N ILE A 266 -12.41 -6.65 -7.91
CA ILE A 266 -12.42 -5.94 -9.20
C ILE A 266 -13.72 -5.16 -9.39
N ASN A 267 -14.85 -5.77 -9.10
CA ASN A 267 -16.16 -5.13 -9.21
C ASN A 267 -16.36 -4.03 -8.17
N MET A 268 -15.87 -4.23 -6.94
CA MET A 268 -15.90 -3.21 -5.89
C MET A 268 -15.11 -1.97 -6.30
N LEU A 269 -13.87 -2.13 -6.78
CA LEU A 269 -13.04 -1.01 -7.25
C LEU A 269 -13.70 -0.29 -8.44
N LYS A 270 -14.17 -1.03 -9.45
CA LYS A 270 -14.87 -0.45 -10.63
C LYS A 270 -16.14 0.31 -10.26
N SER A 271 -16.74 -0.01 -9.12
CA SER A 271 -17.94 0.61 -8.56
C SER A 271 -17.63 1.68 -7.51
N LYS A 272 -16.39 2.18 -7.44
CA LYS A 272 -15.95 3.24 -6.52
C LYS A 272 -16.06 2.87 -5.03
N LYS A 273 -15.96 1.57 -4.70
CA LYS A 273 -16.07 1.05 -3.32
C LYS A 273 -14.71 0.69 -2.71
N LEU A 274 -13.66 1.47 -3.01
CA LEU A 274 -12.30 1.24 -2.49
C LEU A 274 -12.28 1.19 -0.95
N VAL A 275 -12.79 2.23 -0.29
CA VAL A 275 -12.81 2.32 1.18
C VAL A 275 -13.55 1.12 1.81
N ALA A 276 -14.71 0.76 1.27
CA ALA A 276 -15.47 -0.40 1.76
C ALA A 276 -14.69 -1.71 1.56
N PHE A 277 -14.03 -1.90 0.41
CA PHE A 277 -13.21 -3.09 0.16
C PHE A 277 -12.09 -3.22 1.19
N ILE A 278 -11.37 -2.12 1.47
CA ILE A 278 -10.29 -2.13 2.48
C ILE A 278 -10.84 -2.43 3.87
N HIS A 279 -11.99 -1.89 4.27
CA HIS A 279 -12.58 -2.24 5.57
C HIS A 279 -13.02 -3.70 5.67
N LEU A 280 -13.54 -4.29 4.59
CA LEU A 280 -13.91 -5.71 4.55
C LEU A 280 -12.71 -6.64 4.72
N ILE A 281 -11.49 -6.22 4.40
CA ILE A 281 -10.26 -6.98 4.67
C ILE A 281 -10.06 -7.17 6.19
N PHE A 282 -10.33 -6.13 6.98
CA PHE A 282 -9.99 -6.13 8.41
C PHE A 282 -11.00 -6.84 9.30
N THR A 283 -12.18 -7.19 8.78
CA THR A 283 -13.19 -7.96 9.52
C THR A 283 -12.67 -9.35 9.92
N GLU A 284 -11.78 -9.94 9.12
CA GLU A 284 -11.24 -11.27 9.40
C GLU A 284 -10.29 -11.30 10.62
N PHE A 285 -9.65 -10.17 10.92
CA PHE A 285 -8.72 -10.03 12.03
C PHE A 285 -9.41 -9.86 13.38
N ASP A 286 -10.60 -9.26 13.41
CA ASP A 286 -11.30 -8.94 14.65
C ASP A 286 -12.82 -9.00 14.50
N SER A 287 -13.47 -9.93 15.22
CA SER A 287 -14.93 -10.06 15.19
C SER A 287 -15.65 -8.82 15.75
N LYS A 288 -15.02 -8.05 16.64
CA LYS A 288 -15.59 -6.76 17.09
C LYS A 288 -15.61 -5.76 15.94
N TYR A 289 -14.57 -5.76 15.12
CA TYR A 289 -14.48 -4.92 13.93
C TYR A 289 -15.54 -5.32 12.90
N GLU A 290 -15.66 -6.63 12.63
CA GLU A 290 -16.69 -7.19 11.77
C GLU A 290 -18.11 -6.77 12.18
N ASN A 291 -18.46 -6.97 13.45
CA ASN A 291 -19.80 -6.65 13.96
C ASN A 291 -20.11 -5.15 13.87
N LYS A 292 -19.14 -4.29 14.19
CA LYS A 292 -19.33 -2.84 14.09
C LYS A 292 -19.48 -2.39 12.63
N LEU A 293 -18.65 -2.92 11.73
CA LEU A 293 -18.76 -2.63 10.29
C LEU A 293 -20.13 -3.07 9.74
N PHE A 294 -20.61 -4.24 10.14
CA PHE A 294 -21.91 -4.75 9.74
C PHE A 294 -23.05 -3.84 10.20
N ASN A 295 -23.01 -3.38 11.46
CA ASN A 295 -24.01 -2.45 11.99
C ASN A 295 -24.01 -1.12 11.22
N ILE A 296 -22.84 -0.53 10.98
CA ILE A 296 -22.70 0.72 10.22
C ILE A 296 -23.27 0.57 8.80
N MET A 297 -22.90 -0.51 8.11
CA MET A 297 -23.37 -0.77 6.75
C MET A 297 -24.89 -1.03 6.68
N LYS A 298 -25.48 -1.62 7.72
CA LYS A 298 -26.93 -1.88 7.80
C LYS A 298 -27.73 -0.60 8.06
N ASN A 299 -27.22 0.26 8.95
CA ASN A 299 -27.92 1.46 9.39
C ASN A 299 -27.63 2.71 8.54
N LYS A 300 -26.66 2.62 7.61
CA LYS A 300 -26.09 3.76 6.86
C LYS A 300 -25.44 4.80 7.79
N ASP A 301 -24.84 4.34 8.88
CA ASP A 301 -24.14 5.19 9.85
C ASP A 301 -22.85 5.76 9.23
N ASP A 302 -22.31 6.79 9.88
CA ASP A 302 -21.15 7.55 9.41
C ASP A 302 -19.86 6.70 9.39
N VAL A 303 -19.04 6.89 8.34
CA VAL A 303 -17.71 6.28 8.20
C VAL A 303 -16.78 6.72 9.35
N ASP A 304 -17.04 7.89 9.94
CA ASP A 304 -16.30 8.40 11.10
C ASP A 304 -16.35 7.43 12.31
N GLU A 305 -17.44 6.66 12.46
CA GLU A 305 -17.54 5.65 13.53
C GLU A 305 -16.52 4.50 13.39
N ILE A 306 -16.12 4.15 12.15
CA ILE A 306 -15.09 3.13 11.92
C ILE A 306 -13.73 3.67 12.36
N ASN A 307 -13.44 4.94 12.07
CA ASN A 307 -12.20 5.58 12.47
C ASN A 307 -12.07 5.63 13.99
N ASP A 308 -13.14 6.03 14.69
CA ASP A 308 -13.16 6.08 16.15
C ASP A 308 -13.01 4.70 16.77
N MET A 309 -13.58 3.66 16.16
CA MET A 309 -13.33 2.28 16.61
C MET A 309 -11.86 1.89 16.50
N VAL A 310 -11.22 2.13 15.36
CA VAL A 310 -9.79 1.82 15.18
C VAL A 310 -8.95 2.63 16.17
N LYS A 311 -9.29 3.90 16.37
CA LYS A 311 -8.66 4.76 17.38
C LYS A 311 -8.75 4.21 18.79
N ASN A 312 -9.95 3.77 19.19
CA ASN A 312 -10.23 3.20 20.50
C ASN A 312 -9.55 1.83 20.71
N LEU A 313 -9.40 1.03 19.67
CA LEU A 313 -8.66 -0.24 19.72
C LEU A 313 -7.14 0.00 19.80
N ASN A 314 -6.64 1.08 19.19
CA ASN A 314 -5.24 1.53 19.26
C ASN A 314 -4.28 0.35 18.97
N HIS A 315 -3.19 0.22 19.72
CA HIS A 315 -2.18 -0.84 19.58
C HIS A 315 -2.76 -2.26 19.64
N ARG A 316 -3.96 -2.49 20.20
CA ARG A 316 -4.58 -3.83 20.24
C ARG A 316 -5.02 -4.29 18.85
N PHE A 317 -5.50 -3.37 18.02
CA PHE A 317 -5.84 -3.65 16.62
C PHE A 317 -4.58 -4.03 15.84
N LEU A 318 -3.55 -3.20 15.93
CA LEU A 318 -2.25 -3.43 15.29
C LEU A 318 -1.62 -4.75 15.74
N LYS A 319 -1.68 -5.05 17.04
CA LYS A 319 -1.16 -6.31 17.58
C LYS A 319 -1.83 -7.51 16.92
N LYS A 320 -3.15 -7.51 16.71
CA LYS A 320 -3.84 -8.64 16.05
C LYS A 320 -3.39 -8.79 14.60
N ILE A 321 -3.34 -7.68 13.85
CA ILE A 321 -2.90 -7.66 12.46
C ILE A 321 -1.48 -8.20 12.31
N LEU A 322 -0.56 -7.64 13.11
CA LEU A 322 0.85 -7.98 13.11
C LEU A 322 1.07 -9.45 13.42
N ASN A 323 0.46 -9.95 14.50
CA ASN A 323 0.59 -11.34 14.93
C ASN A 323 0.15 -12.34 13.86
N MET A 324 -1.02 -12.10 13.28
CA MET A 324 -1.58 -12.98 12.25
C MET A 324 -0.73 -12.93 10.98
N THR A 325 -0.35 -11.74 10.53
CA THR A 325 0.39 -11.54 9.28
C THR A 325 1.81 -12.09 9.36
N VAL A 326 2.55 -11.79 10.43
CA VAL A 326 3.92 -12.31 10.60
C VAL A 326 3.95 -13.82 10.75
N ALA A 327 2.98 -14.40 11.49
CA ALA A 327 2.86 -15.85 11.58
C ALA A 327 2.56 -16.50 10.22
N PHE A 328 1.67 -15.88 9.44
CA PHE A 328 1.32 -16.33 8.10
C PHE A 328 2.51 -16.28 7.13
N LEU A 329 3.22 -15.16 7.05
CA LEU A 329 4.38 -14.99 6.17
C LEU A 329 5.57 -15.86 6.56
N SER A 330 5.63 -16.29 7.82
CA SER A 330 6.68 -17.14 8.37
C SER A 330 6.56 -18.63 8.03
N GLN A 331 5.53 -19.04 7.28
CA GLN A 331 5.32 -20.44 6.94
C GLN A 331 6.46 -20.98 6.08
N LYS A 332 6.89 -22.22 6.35
CA LYS A 332 7.90 -22.95 5.56
C LYS A 332 7.56 -23.06 4.07
N TYR A 333 6.31 -22.88 3.69
CA TYR A 333 5.91 -22.87 2.28
C TYR A 333 6.53 -21.69 1.50
N PHE A 334 6.77 -20.57 2.19
CA PHE A 334 7.29 -19.35 1.60
C PHE A 334 8.82 -19.22 1.66
N VAL A 335 9.44 -19.98 2.56
CA VAL A 335 10.90 -20.18 2.67
C VAL A 335 11.31 -21.22 1.64
#